data_AF-A0A847VGG7-F1
#
_entry.id   AF-A0A847VGG7-F1
#
_cell.length_a   1.000
_cell.length_b   1.000
_cell.length_c   1.000
_cell.angle_alpha   90.00
_cell.angle_beta   90.00
_cell.angle_gamma   90.00
#
_symmetry.space_group_name_H-M   'P 1'
#
loop_
_entity.id
_entity.type
_entity.pdbx_description
1 polymer ?
#
loop_
_entity_poly.entity_id
_entity_poly.type
_entity_poly.pdbx_seq_one_letter_code
_entity_poly.pdbx_strand_id
1 'polypeptide(L)'
;MKFTIPTPLRQEHEALHGTLRNAAALQGEVGDAAKTLARLMHPHFVKEDETALPPLGLLGALARGEFADEMAEVLALTDRLEADLPTMLEEHAAIVAALQRLRAAAERADRAEIVAFADELIQHARTEEEVMYPAAILVGRQVRLLAQRARAGGAP
;
A
#
# COMPACT_ATOMS: atom_id res chain seq x y z
N MET A 1 13.32 -6.64 15.22
CA MET A 1 13.38 -5.21 14.80
C MET A 1 11.96 -4.70 14.49
N LYS A 2 11.64 -3.42 14.71
CA LYS A 2 10.38 -2.84 14.20
C LYS A 2 10.59 -2.32 12.78
N PHE A 3 9.92 -2.92 11.80
CA PHE A 3 9.85 -2.39 10.44
C PHE A 3 8.80 -1.27 10.40
N THR A 4 9.18 -0.12 9.86
CA THR A 4 8.33 1.06 9.85
C THR A 4 8.09 1.50 8.42
N ILE A 5 6.84 1.81 8.11
CA ILE A 5 6.45 2.39 6.83
C ILE A 5 7.26 3.66 6.59
N PRO A 6 7.92 3.81 5.42
CA PRO A 6 8.60 5.04 5.04
C PRO A 6 7.69 6.26 5.23
N THR A 7 8.20 7.32 5.86
CA THR A 7 7.40 8.50 6.22
C THR A 7 6.58 9.08 5.06
N PRO A 8 7.10 9.21 3.82
CA PRO A 8 6.30 9.71 2.70
C PRO A 8 5.05 8.87 2.43
N LEU A 9 5.17 7.53 2.46
CA LEU A 9 4.05 6.62 2.20
C LEU A 9 3.00 6.68 3.31
N ARG A 10 3.45 6.75 4.58
CA ARG A 10 2.52 6.93 5.71
C ARG A 10 1.73 8.23 5.59
N GLN A 11 2.40 9.33 5.22
CA GLN A 11 1.75 10.64 5.06
C GLN A 11 0.74 10.63 3.91
N GLU A 12 1.05 9.96 2.81
CA GLU A 12 0.14 9.74 1.69
C GLU A 12 -1.12 8.96 2.14
N HIS A 13 -0.95 7.82 2.82
CA HIS A 13 -2.07 7.01 3.35
C HIS A 13 -2.96 7.83 4.31
N GLU A 14 -2.37 8.56 5.24
CA GLU A 14 -3.10 9.44 6.17
C GLU A 14 -3.91 10.51 5.43
N ALA A 15 -3.34 11.10 4.38
CA ALA A 15 -4.01 12.11 3.55
C ALA A 15 -5.18 11.52 2.74
N LEU A 16 -4.97 10.38 2.07
CA LEU A 16 -6.02 9.67 1.32
C LEU A 16 -7.19 9.28 2.22
N HIS A 17 -6.90 8.75 3.42
CA HIS A 17 -7.90 8.46 4.44
C HIS A 17 -8.67 9.72 4.88
N GLY A 18 -7.97 10.84 5.08
CA GLY A 18 -8.57 12.12 5.45
C GLY A 18 -9.56 12.59 4.39
N THR A 19 -9.16 12.60 3.12
CA THR A 19 -10.00 13.02 1.99
C THR A 19 -11.21 12.09 1.82
N LEU A 20 -11.03 10.78 1.91
CA LEU A 20 -12.13 9.82 1.82
C LEU A 20 -13.16 10.02 2.94
N ARG A 21 -12.70 10.28 4.17
CA ARG A 21 -13.59 10.55 5.31
C ARG A 21 -14.45 11.79 5.07
N ASN A 22 -13.85 12.85 4.52
CA ASN A 22 -14.57 14.08 4.18
C ASN A 22 -15.60 13.83 3.07
N ALA A 23 -15.24 13.09 2.02
CA ALA A 23 -16.16 12.73 0.94
C ALA A 23 -17.34 11.87 1.46
N ALA A 24 -17.07 10.91 2.35
CA ALA A 24 -18.10 10.05 2.95
C ALA A 24 -19.06 10.79 3.89
N ALA A 25 -18.67 11.97 4.40
CA ALA A 25 -19.53 12.83 5.22
C ALA A 25 -20.52 13.65 4.39
N LEU A 26 -20.35 13.72 3.07
CA LEU A 26 -21.29 14.39 2.18
C LEU A 26 -22.64 13.67 2.13
N GLN A 27 -23.66 14.41 1.73
CA GLN A 27 -25.00 13.88 1.50
C GLN A 27 -25.20 13.56 0.02
N GLY A 28 -26.19 12.71 -0.26
CA GLY A 28 -26.54 12.32 -1.63
C GLY A 28 -25.57 11.33 -2.25
N GLU A 29 -25.66 11.20 -3.58
CA GLU A 29 -25.03 10.12 -4.34
C GLU A 29 -23.50 10.05 -4.14
N VAL A 30 -22.84 11.20 -4.09
CA VAL A 30 -21.39 11.30 -3.84
C VAL A 30 -21.00 10.73 -2.48
N GLY A 31 -21.74 11.10 -1.42
CA GLY A 31 -21.49 10.61 -0.07
C GLY A 31 -21.72 9.11 0.05
N ASP A 32 -22.75 8.58 -0.60
CA ASP A 32 -23.06 7.15 -0.56
C ASP A 32 -22.05 6.30 -1.36
N ALA A 33 -21.56 6.82 -2.49
CA ALA A 33 -20.45 6.23 -3.22
C ALA A 33 -19.16 6.23 -2.39
N ALA A 34 -18.84 7.34 -1.72
CA ALA A 34 -17.66 7.45 -0.86
C ALA A 34 -17.74 6.53 0.38
N LYS A 35 -18.91 6.36 1.00
CA LYS A 35 -19.11 5.36 2.08
C LYS A 35 -18.90 3.94 1.59
N THR A 36 -19.34 3.63 0.38
CA THR A 36 -19.13 2.31 -0.23
C THR A 36 -17.64 2.06 -0.44
N LEU A 37 -16.94 3.03 -1.00
CA LEU A 37 -15.48 2.99 -1.17
C LEU A 37 -14.76 2.81 0.19
N ALA A 38 -15.15 3.58 1.22
CA ALA A 38 -14.54 3.50 2.54
C ALA A 38 -14.65 2.11 3.19
N ARG A 39 -15.75 1.39 2.97
CA ARG A 39 -15.91 0.01 3.47
C ARG A 39 -14.96 -1.00 2.80
N LEU A 40 -14.60 -0.76 1.54
CA LEU A 40 -13.65 -1.60 0.81
C LEU A 40 -12.21 -1.24 1.18
N MET A 41 -11.91 0.06 1.25
CA MET A 41 -10.57 0.56 1.47
C MET A 41 -10.05 0.35 2.89
N HIS A 42 -10.89 0.52 3.93
CA HIS A 42 -10.40 0.43 5.30
C HIS A 42 -9.72 -0.91 5.62
N PRO A 43 -10.34 -2.09 5.36
CA PRO A 43 -9.65 -3.36 5.60
C PRO A 43 -8.44 -3.56 4.68
N HIS A 44 -8.45 -2.99 3.47
CA HIS A 44 -7.32 -3.07 2.55
C HIS A 44 -6.10 -2.31 3.07
N PHE A 45 -6.26 -1.03 3.44
CA PHE A 45 -5.19 -0.19 4.01
C PHE A 45 -4.62 -0.77 5.30
N VAL A 46 -5.45 -1.36 6.17
CA VAL A 46 -4.94 -2.06 7.37
C VAL A 46 -4.00 -3.20 6.98
N LYS A 47 -4.36 -4.00 5.97
CA LYS A 47 -3.52 -5.09 5.49
C LYS A 47 -2.19 -4.57 4.94
N GLU A 48 -2.21 -3.48 4.19
CA GLU A 48 -1.00 -2.87 3.63
C GLU A 48 -0.08 -2.30 4.71
N ASP A 49 -0.64 -1.58 5.67
CA ASP A 49 0.09 -0.99 6.78
C ASP A 49 0.74 -2.07 7.68
N GLU A 50 0.10 -3.24 7.80
CA GLU A 50 0.61 -4.36 8.59
C GLU A 50 1.64 -5.22 7.84
N THR A 51 1.52 -5.36 6.51
CA THR A 51 2.26 -6.39 5.76
C THR A 51 3.03 -5.87 4.55
N ALA A 52 2.45 -4.98 3.74
CA ALA A 52 2.99 -4.62 2.44
C ALA A 52 4.01 -3.48 2.51
N LEU A 53 3.70 -2.44 3.29
CA LEU A 53 4.50 -1.22 3.35
C LEU A 53 5.67 -1.25 4.35
N PRO A 54 5.57 -1.91 5.53
CA PRO A 54 6.69 -1.94 6.47
C PRO A 54 8.02 -2.45 5.90
N PRO A 55 8.06 -3.50 5.03
CA PRO A 55 9.30 -3.96 4.42
C PRO A 55 10.05 -2.89 3.63
N LEU A 56 9.34 -1.91 3.04
CA LEU A 56 9.95 -0.83 2.26
C LEU A 56 10.87 0.07 3.11
N GLY A 57 10.70 0.05 4.44
CA GLY A 57 11.59 0.73 5.38
C GLY A 57 13.05 0.25 5.32
N LEU A 58 13.31 -0.95 4.77
CA LEU A 58 14.66 -1.49 4.62
C LEU A 58 15.36 -1.09 3.32
N LEU A 59 14.64 -0.53 2.34
CA LEU A 59 15.20 -0.25 1.00
C LEU A 59 16.49 0.58 1.06
N GLY A 60 16.52 1.62 1.88
CA GLY A 60 17.68 2.50 1.99
C GLY A 60 18.92 1.79 2.54
N ALA A 61 18.76 0.95 3.57
CA ALA A 61 19.86 0.20 4.17
C ALA A 61 20.38 -0.88 3.20
N LEU A 62 19.47 -1.66 2.63
CA LEU A 62 19.82 -2.72 1.68
C LEU A 62 20.50 -2.16 0.42
N ALA A 63 20.07 -0.99 -0.07
CA ALA A 63 20.71 -0.32 -1.20
C ALA A 63 22.16 0.12 -0.92
N ARG A 64 22.51 0.35 0.36
CA ARG A 64 23.88 0.63 0.80
C ARG A 64 24.69 -0.63 1.12
N GLY A 65 24.11 -1.82 0.95
CA GLY A 65 24.73 -3.09 1.31
C GLY A 65 24.75 -3.38 2.81
N GLU A 66 23.96 -2.64 3.60
CA GLU A 66 23.86 -2.86 5.04
C GLU A 66 22.96 -4.07 5.33
N PHE A 67 23.41 -4.94 6.22
CA PHE A 67 22.66 -6.10 6.67
C PHE A 67 22.89 -6.32 8.17
N ALA A 68 21.80 -6.63 8.87
CA ALA A 68 21.82 -7.11 10.25
C ALA A 68 20.95 -8.37 10.34
N ASP A 69 21.33 -9.34 11.17
CA ASP A 69 20.62 -10.62 11.25
C ASP A 69 19.14 -10.45 11.63
N GLU A 70 18.80 -9.43 12.42
CA GLU A 70 17.43 -9.09 12.81
C GLU A 70 16.57 -8.63 11.64
N MET A 71 17.16 -8.21 10.51
CA MET A 71 16.41 -7.91 9.29
C MET A 71 15.71 -9.14 8.73
N ALA A 72 16.17 -10.35 9.06
CA ALA A 72 15.51 -11.60 8.65
C ALA A 72 14.08 -11.75 9.19
N GLU A 73 13.71 -11.02 10.25
CA GLU A 73 12.33 -10.98 10.74
C GLU A 73 11.35 -10.39 9.70
N VAL A 74 11.82 -9.57 8.74
CA VAL A 74 10.98 -9.00 7.67
C VAL A 74 10.41 -10.07 6.75
N LEU A 75 11.05 -11.24 6.69
CA LEU A 75 10.65 -12.34 5.82
C LEU A 75 9.24 -12.82 6.12
N ALA A 76 8.81 -12.78 7.39
CA ALA A 76 7.44 -13.12 7.76
C ALA A 76 6.41 -12.18 7.09
N LEU A 77 6.74 -10.89 6.96
CA LEU A 77 5.87 -9.90 6.31
C LEU A 77 5.88 -10.09 4.80
N THR A 78 7.06 -10.26 4.19
CA THR A 78 7.17 -10.39 2.73
C THR A 78 6.62 -11.73 2.22
N ASP A 79 6.77 -12.81 2.99
CA ASP A 79 6.17 -14.11 2.65
C ASP A 79 4.64 -14.04 2.74
N ARG A 80 4.12 -13.30 3.74
CA ARG A 80 2.69 -13.04 3.84
C ARG A 80 2.17 -12.18 2.68
N LEU A 81 2.91 -11.13 2.31
CA LEU A 81 2.60 -10.31 1.14
C LEU A 81 2.57 -11.15 -0.14
N GLU A 82 3.59 -11.97 -0.40
CA GLU A 82 3.62 -12.85 -1.61
C GLU A 82 2.42 -13.81 -1.64
N ALA A 83 1.99 -14.33 -0.48
CA ALA A 83 0.84 -15.21 -0.39
C ALA A 83 -0.51 -14.48 -0.56
N ASP A 84 -0.64 -13.28 -0.01
CA ASP A 84 -1.89 -12.49 -0.05
C ASP A 84 -2.02 -11.66 -1.34
N LEU A 85 -0.95 -11.49 -2.12
CA LEU A 85 -0.89 -10.63 -3.30
C LEU A 85 -2.04 -10.87 -4.29
N PRO A 86 -2.40 -12.11 -4.70
CA PRO A 86 -3.53 -12.31 -5.61
C PRO A 86 -4.84 -11.72 -5.07
N THR A 87 -5.11 -11.90 -3.78
CA THR A 87 -6.29 -11.33 -3.10
C THR A 87 -6.21 -9.81 -3.04
N MET A 88 -5.04 -9.24 -2.77
CA MET A 88 -4.85 -7.78 -2.75
C MET A 88 -5.13 -7.15 -4.13
N LEU A 89 -4.72 -7.80 -5.21
CA LEU A 89 -5.02 -7.36 -6.58
C LEU A 89 -6.52 -7.44 -6.91
N GLU A 90 -7.22 -8.47 -6.41
CA GLU A 90 -8.68 -8.54 -6.54
C GLU A 90 -9.39 -7.43 -5.75
N GLU A 91 -8.89 -7.11 -4.54
CA GLU A 91 -9.36 -5.99 -3.73
C GLU A 91 -9.15 -4.65 -4.45
N HIS A 92 -7.98 -4.42 -5.05
CA HIS A 92 -7.72 -3.26 -5.89
C HIS A 92 -8.68 -3.15 -7.07
N ALA A 93 -8.96 -4.23 -7.77
CA ALA A 93 -9.93 -4.22 -8.86
C ALA A 93 -11.32 -3.77 -8.37
N ALA A 94 -11.76 -4.24 -7.19
CA ALA A 94 -13.02 -3.82 -6.58
C ALA A 94 -13.00 -2.35 -6.12
N ILE A 95 -11.88 -1.89 -5.55
CA ILE A 95 -11.66 -0.50 -5.11
C ILE A 95 -11.68 0.44 -6.32
N VAL A 96 -10.97 0.13 -7.39
CA VAL A 96 -10.95 0.91 -8.64
C VAL A 96 -12.34 0.99 -9.26
N ALA A 97 -13.11 -0.11 -9.26
CA ALA A 97 -14.49 -0.07 -9.73
C ALA A 97 -15.38 0.83 -8.85
N ALA A 98 -15.17 0.87 -7.53
CA ALA A 98 -15.87 1.78 -6.64
C ALA A 98 -15.44 3.25 -6.84
N LEU A 99 -14.15 3.50 -7.10
CA LEU A 99 -13.60 4.82 -7.42
C LEU A 99 -14.19 5.38 -8.71
N GLN A 100 -14.34 4.56 -9.75
CA GLN A 100 -15.00 4.98 -10.99
C GLN A 100 -16.46 5.41 -10.77
N ARG A 101 -17.18 4.73 -9.87
CA ARG A 101 -18.55 5.13 -9.48
C ARG A 101 -18.57 6.44 -8.70
N LEU A 102 -17.66 6.61 -7.75
CA LEU A 102 -17.50 7.87 -7.00
C LEU A 102 -17.19 9.03 -7.93
N ARG A 103 -16.23 8.83 -8.85
CA ARG A 103 -15.84 9.81 -9.88
C ARG A 103 -17.04 10.24 -10.72
N ALA A 104 -17.82 9.28 -11.24
CA ALA A 104 -19.00 9.58 -12.05
C ALA A 104 -20.09 10.34 -11.26
N ALA A 105 -20.30 10.01 -9.98
CA ALA A 105 -21.22 10.74 -9.11
C ALA A 105 -20.73 12.18 -8.85
N ALA A 106 -19.42 12.35 -8.65
CA ALA A 106 -18.80 13.66 -8.47
C ALA A 106 -18.89 14.53 -9.73
N GLU A 107 -18.71 13.96 -10.92
CA GLU A 107 -18.89 14.66 -12.19
C GLU A 107 -20.34 15.17 -12.34
N ARG A 108 -21.35 14.35 -12.04
CA ARG A 108 -22.76 14.78 -12.08
C ARG A 108 -23.08 15.89 -11.08
N ALA A 109 -22.36 15.90 -9.96
CA ALA A 109 -22.54 16.87 -8.88
C ALA A 109 -21.65 18.12 -9.00
N ASP A 110 -20.88 18.25 -10.09
CA ASP A 110 -19.91 19.33 -10.33
C ASP A 110 -18.88 19.48 -9.18
N ARG A 111 -18.39 18.34 -8.68
CA ARG A 111 -17.42 18.24 -7.56
C ARG A 111 -16.04 17.89 -8.08
N ALA A 112 -15.40 18.83 -8.75
CA ALA A 112 -14.09 18.64 -9.38
C ALA A 112 -13.01 18.16 -8.38
N GLU A 113 -13.09 18.57 -7.11
CA GLU A 113 -12.18 18.14 -6.05
C GLU A 113 -12.27 16.64 -5.75
N ILE A 114 -13.45 16.05 -5.88
CA ILE A 114 -13.67 14.61 -5.65
C ILE A 114 -13.33 13.79 -6.89
N VAL A 115 -13.52 14.36 -8.08
CA VAL A 115 -13.02 13.76 -9.33
C VAL A 115 -11.51 13.62 -9.27
N ALA A 116 -10.81 14.70 -8.92
CA ALA A 116 -9.35 14.69 -8.78
C ALA A 116 -8.88 13.67 -7.73
N PHE A 117 -9.53 13.62 -6.57
CA PHE A 117 -9.23 12.62 -5.54
C PHE A 117 -9.42 11.18 -6.04
N ALA A 118 -10.50 10.90 -6.78
CA ALA A 118 -10.73 9.57 -7.31
C ALA A 118 -9.65 9.18 -8.33
N ASP A 119 -9.23 10.11 -9.19
CA ASP A 119 -8.14 9.88 -10.15
C ASP A 119 -6.79 9.67 -9.45
N GLU A 120 -6.48 10.46 -8.42
CA GLU A 120 -5.27 10.30 -7.58
C GLU A 120 -5.22 8.93 -6.91
N LEU A 121 -6.33 8.50 -6.30
CA LEU A 121 -6.39 7.21 -5.61
C LEU A 121 -6.33 6.01 -6.57
N ILE A 122 -6.78 6.16 -7.81
CA ILE A 122 -6.55 5.15 -8.87
C ILE A 122 -5.05 5.07 -9.22
N GLN A 123 -4.35 6.20 -9.29
CA GLN A 123 -2.90 6.21 -9.53
C GLN A 123 -2.11 5.62 -8.36
N HIS A 124 -2.56 5.88 -7.14
CA HIS A 124 -2.00 5.28 -5.93
C HIS A 124 -2.03 3.74 -5.99
N ALA A 125 -3.21 3.15 -6.26
CA ALA A 125 -3.35 1.69 -6.42
C ALA A 125 -2.40 1.11 -7.49
N ARG A 126 -2.22 1.83 -8.62
CA ARG A 126 -1.24 1.41 -9.65
C ARG A 126 0.20 1.50 -9.17
N THR A 127 0.53 2.55 -8.43
CA THR A 127 1.88 2.71 -7.86
C THR A 127 2.19 1.57 -6.89
N GLU A 128 1.20 1.13 -6.13
CA GLU A 128 1.34 -0.02 -5.25
C GLU A 128 1.59 -1.32 -6.02
N GLU A 129 0.76 -1.61 -7.02
CA GLU A 129 0.88 -2.81 -7.85
C GLU A 129 2.18 -2.87 -8.66
N GLU A 130 2.57 -1.74 -9.27
CA GLU A 130 3.68 -1.69 -10.22
C GLU A 130 5.02 -1.43 -9.53
N VAL A 131 5.02 -0.80 -8.35
CA VAL A 131 6.25 -0.35 -7.67
C VAL A 131 6.34 -0.86 -6.24
N MET A 132 5.36 -0.56 -5.38
CA MET A 132 5.52 -0.78 -3.94
C MET A 132 5.52 -2.27 -3.56
N TYR A 133 4.53 -3.05 -4.00
CA TYR A 133 4.49 -4.48 -3.68
C TYR A 133 5.66 -5.24 -4.29
N PRO A 134 6.03 -5.04 -5.58
CA PRO A 134 7.22 -5.66 -6.14
C PRO A 134 8.49 -5.30 -5.37
N ALA A 135 8.65 -4.03 -4.96
CA ALA A 135 9.80 -3.60 -4.17
C ALA A 135 9.85 -4.27 -2.79
N ALA A 136 8.72 -4.40 -2.09
CA ALA A 136 8.63 -5.09 -0.81
C ALA A 136 8.98 -6.59 -0.94
N ILE A 137 8.53 -7.23 -2.01
CA ILE A 137 8.90 -8.63 -2.33
C ILE A 137 10.41 -8.75 -2.58
N LEU A 138 10.99 -7.81 -3.35
CA LEU A 138 12.43 -7.79 -3.61
C LEU A 138 13.26 -7.56 -2.34
N VAL A 139 12.76 -6.75 -1.39
CA VAL A 139 13.37 -6.62 -0.05
C VAL A 139 13.47 -7.99 0.63
N GLY A 140 12.38 -8.75 0.68
CA GLY A 140 12.36 -10.08 1.29
C GLY A 140 13.35 -11.04 0.61
N ARG A 141 13.37 -11.05 -0.72
CA ARG A 141 14.31 -11.86 -1.50
C ARG A 141 15.77 -11.49 -1.22
N GLN A 142 16.08 -10.20 -1.15
CA GLN A 142 17.43 -9.73 -0.89
C GLN A 142 17.89 -10.08 0.54
N VAL A 143 17.03 -9.87 1.54
CA VAL A 143 17.30 -10.26 2.93
C VAL A 143 17.56 -11.76 3.05
N ARG A 144 16.76 -12.59 2.36
CA ARG A 144 16.95 -14.05 2.34
C ARG A 144 18.32 -14.43 1.77
N LEU A 145 18.75 -13.80 0.67
CA LEU A 145 20.07 -14.02 0.08
C LEU A 145 21.21 -13.62 1.01
N LEU A 146 21.10 -12.45 1.66
CA LEU A 146 22.12 -11.95 2.59
C LEU A 146 22.24 -12.84 3.83
N ALA A 147 21.11 -13.26 4.41
CA ALA A 147 21.09 -14.17 5.56
C ALA A 147 21.72 -15.54 5.23
N GLN A 148 21.50 -16.07 4.03
CA GLN A 148 22.14 -17.30 3.57
C GLN A 148 23.65 -17.15 3.42
N ARG A 149 24.12 -16.02 2.86
CA ARG A 149 25.55 -15.71 2.71
C ARG A 149 26.26 -15.58 4.05
N ALA A 150 25.64 -14.87 5.00
CA ALA A 150 26.17 -14.73 6.36
C ALA A 150 26.34 -16.09 7.04
N ARG A 151 25.36 -16.99 6.90
CA ARG A 151 25.43 -18.37 7.43
C ARG A 151 26.48 -19.25 6.74
N ALA A 152 26.77 -19.01 5.47
CA ALA A 152 27.75 -19.76 4.70
C ALA A 152 29.21 -19.34 4.98
N GLY A 153 29.45 -18.41 5.92
CA GLY A 153 30.80 -17.94 6.27
C GLY A 153 31.40 -16.96 5.25
N GLY A 154 30.60 -16.45 4.31
CA GLY A 154 31.02 -15.40 3.39
C GLY A 154 30.88 -14.03 4.07
N ALA A 155 31.93 -13.56 4.74
CA ALA A 155 32.09 -12.13 4.95
C ALA A 155 32.34 -11.44 3.58
N PRO A 156 31.83 -10.22 3.36
CA PRO A 156 32.07 -9.46 2.13
C PRO A 156 33.56 -9.19 1.88
#